data_AF-A0A7W1CVH4-F1
#
_entry.id   AF-A0A7W1CVH4-F1
#
_cell.length_a   1.000
_cell.length_b   1.000
_cell.length_c   1.000
_cell.angle_alpha   90.00
_cell.angle_beta   90.00
_cell.angle_gamma   90.00
#
_symmetry.space_group_name_H-M   'P 1'
#
loop_
_entity.id
_entity.type
_entity.pdbx_description
1 polymer ?
#
loop_
_entity_poly.entity_id
_entity_poly.type
_entity_poly.pdbx_seq_one_letter_code
_entity_poly.pdbx_strand_id
1 'polypeptide(L)'
;MKTSKKNARDNVSPFRNKLWDLFEDLAKGMDGADVVVALRQAGEEIWAVGIDETYSSMSQGAQEDEPLGNAFDITWLTVVCIKLKEIKQGKKPTVRIKA
;
A
#
# COMPACT_ATOMS: atom_id res chain seq x y z
N MET A 1 -33.61 12.57 -10.38
CA MET A 1 -33.84 11.37 -9.55
C MET A 1 -32.52 11.04 -8.87
N LYS A 2 -32.29 11.55 -7.65
CA LYS A 2 -31.06 11.27 -6.88
C LYS A 2 -31.25 9.93 -6.18
N THR A 3 -30.68 8.86 -6.75
CA THR A 3 -30.56 7.58 -6.05
C THR A 3 -29.64 7.79 -4.86
N SER A 4 -30.23 7.90 -3.67
CA SER A 4 -29.55 7.73 -2.40
C SER A 4 -28.77 6.42 -2.43
N LYS A 5 -27.45 6.48 -2.62
CA LYS A 5 -26.55 5.34 -2.41
C LYS A 5 -26.68 5.01 -0.93
N LYS A 6 -27.44 3.95 -0.65
CA LYS A 6 -27.60 3.30 0.65
C LYS A 6 -26.24 3.28 1.34
N ASN A 7 -26.17 3.77 2.58
CA ASN A 7 -25.01 3.69 3.49
C ASN A 7 -24.53 2.23 3.61
N ALA A 8 -23.78 1.74 2.63
CA ALA A 8 -23.01 0.52 2.78
C ALA A 8 -22.01 0.84 3.90
N ARG A 9 -22.12 0.14 5.03
CA ARG A 9 -21.17 0.32 6.13
C ARG A 9 -19.78 0.09 5.55
N ASP A 10 -18.98 1.16 5.55
CA ASP A 10 -17.59 1.08 5.15
C ASP A 10 -16.83 0.27 6.22
N ASN A 11 -16.62 -1.00 5.90
CA ASN A 11 -15.84 -1.91 6.72
C ASN A 11 -14.37 -1.96 6.25
N VAL A 12 -14.05 -1.30 5.13
CA VAL A 12 -12.73 -1.39 4.51
C VAL A 12 -11.79 -0.35 5.13
N SER A 13 -12.24 0.89 5.33
CA SER A 13 -11.39 1.92 5.95
C SER A 13 -10.92 1.56 7.36
N PRO A 14 -11.75 0.99 8.27
CA PRO A 14 -11.27 0.54 9.58
C PRO A 14 -10.17 -0.54 9.50
N PHE A 15 -10.26 -1.42 8.51
CA PHE A 15 -9.21 -2.43 8.27
C PHE A 15 -7.94 -1.80 7.71
N ARG A 16 -8.05 -0.92 6.70
CA ARG A 16 -6.92 -0.16 6.16
C ARG A 16 -6.19 0.62 7.26
N ASN A 17 -6.92 1.29 8.15
CA ASN A 17 -6.34 2.06 9.24
C ASN A 17 -5.51 1.17 10.18
N LYS A 18 -5.97 -0.05 10.48
CA LYS A 18 -5.16 -1.01 11.26
C LYS A 18 -3.89 -1.47 10.54
N LEU A 19 -3.87 -1.46 9.21
CA LEU A 19 -2.65 -1.71 8.45
C LEU A 19 -1.68 -0.52 8.50
N TRP A 20 -2.20 0.71 8.56
CA TRP A 20 -1.38 1.89 8.85
C TRP A 20 -0.77 1.81 10.26
N ASP A 21 -1.55 1.43 11.27
CA ASP A 21 -1.05 1.21 12.63
C ASP A 21 0.06 0.14 12.64
N LEU A 22 -0.15 -0.97 11.92
CA LEU A 22 0.85 -2.02 11.77
C LEU A 22 2.13 -1.53 11.08
N PHE A 23 2.00 -0.71 10.03
CA PHE A 23 3.15 -0.08 9.37
C PHE A 23 3.94 0.79 10.36
N GLU A 24 3.25 1.62 11.15
CA GLU A 24 3.89 2.48 12.15
C GLU A 24 4.64 1.64 13.20
N ASP A 25 4.00 0.61 13.75
CA ASP A 25 4.60 -0.31 14.72
C ASP A 25 5.82 -1.04 14.15
N LEU A 26 5.76 -1.42 12.87
CA LEU A 26 6.88 -2.06 12.19
C LEU A 26 8.00 -1.06 11.88
N ALA A 27 7.71 0.20 11.56
CA ALA A 27 8.73 1.22 11.30
C ALA A 27 9.38 1.75 12.59
N LYS A 28 8.69 1.64 13.73
CA LYS A 28 9.16 2.16 15.01
C LYS A 28 10.53 1.59 15.40
N GLY A 29 11.47 2.50 15.65
CA GLY A 29 12.85 2.19 16.03
C GLY A 29 13.77 1.76 14.88
N MET A 30 13.29 1.78 13.63
CA MET A 30 14.13 1.58 12.44
C MET A 30 14.83 2.87 12.04
N ASP A 31 15.94 2.75 11.32
CA ASP A 31 16.54 3.89 10.63
C ASP A 31 15.56 4.40 9.56
N GLY A 32 15.41 5.73 9.45
CA GLY A 32 14.57 6.34 8.42
C GLY A 32 15.03 5.96 7.00
N ALA A 33 16.33 5.72 6.79
CA ALA A 33 16.85 5.24 5.51
C ALA A 33 16.30 3.84 5.17
N ASP A 34 16.22 2.94 6.14
CA ASP A 34 15.67 1.59 5.96
C ASP A 34 14.17 1.65 5.63
N VAL A 35 13.42 2.55 6.28
CA VAL A 35 12.01 2.78 5.96
C VAL A 35 11.84 3.26 4.52
N VAL A 36 12.67 4.21 4.07
CA VAL A 36 12.66 4.69 2.67
C VAL A 36 12.99 3.58 1.68
N VAL A 37 13.95 2.70 2.00
CA VAL A 37 14.26 1.53 1.16
C VAL A 37 13.05 0.60 1.07
N ALA A 38 12.39 0.28 2.18
CA ALA A 38 11.20 -0.56 2.20
C ALA A 38 10.07 0.04 1.33
N LEU A 39 9.83 1.34 1.44
CA LEU A 39 8.83 2.07 0.65
C LEU A 39 9.13 2.00 -0.85
N ARG A 40 10.39 2.24 -1.24
CA ARG A 40 10.82 2.19 -2.63
C ARG A 40 10.61 0.81 -3.23
N GLN A 41 11.02 -0.23 -2.51
CA GLN A 41 10.86 -1.59 -3.00
C GLN A 41 9.42 -2.05 -3.08
N ALA A 42 8.57 -1.63 -2.13
CA ALA A 42 7.15 -1.93 -2.22
C ALA A 42 6.56 -1.34 -3.51
N GLY A 43 6.91 -0.10 -3.85
CA GLY A 43 6.56 0.50 -5.14
C GLY A 43 7.08 -0.29 -6.34
N GLU A 44 8.35 -0.70 -6.32
CA GLU A 44 8.95 -1.51 -7.40
C GLU A 44 8.25 -2.87 -7.57
N GLU A 45 7.85 -3.53 -6.49
CA GLU A 45 7.11 -4.79 -6.55
C GLU A 45 5.70 -4.61 -7.12
N ILE A 46 4.97 -3.59 -6.65
CA ILE A 46 3.62 -3.25 -7.14
C ILE A 46 3.64 -2.91 -8.63
N TRP A 47 4.67 -2.18 -9.07
CA TRP A 47 4.88 -1.90 -10.48
C TRP A 47 5.25 -3.16 -11.27
N ALA A 48 6.22 -3.94 -10.79
CA ALA A 48 6.71 -5.12 -11.50
C ALA A 48 5.65 -6.21 -11.71
N VAL A 49 4.66 -6.31 -10.81
CA VAL A 49 3.52 -7.24 -10.95
C VAL A 49 2.34 -6.64 -11.71
N GLY A 50 2.42 -5.39 -12.15
CA GLY A 50 1.39 -4.74 -12.98
C GLY A 50 0.17 -4.21 -12.23
N ILE A 51 0.21 -4.12 -10.90
CA ILE A 51 -0.91 -3.59 -10.10
C ILE A 51 -1.08 -2.09 -10.33
N ASP A 52 0.03 -1.35 -10.47
CA ASP A 52 0.02 0.08 -10.81
C ASP A 52 -0.63 0.35 -12.17
N GLU A 53 -0.30 -0.44 -13.19
CA GLU A 53 -0.93 -0.37 -14.52
C GLU A 53 -2.41 -0.73 -14.47
N THR A 54 -2.76 -1.76 -13.70
CA THR A 54 -4.16 -2.16 -13.49
C THR A 54 -4.96 -0.99 -12.90
N TYR A 55 -4.44 -0.32 -11.87
CA TYR A 55 -5.08 0.84 -11.25
C TYR A 55 -5.17 2.04 -12.21
N SER A 56 -4.07 2.41 -12.84
CA SER A 56 -3.99 3.59 -13.72
C SER A 56 -4.78 3.45 -15.02
N SER A 57 -5.06 2.21 -15.47
CA SER A 57 -5.92 1.94 -16.63
C SER A 57 -7.42 2.10 -16.34
N MET A 58 -7.82 2.18 -15.08
CA MET A 58 -9.22 2.38 -14.70
C MET A 58 -9.69 3.81 -15.00
N SER A 59 -11.00 4.00 -15.21
CA SER A 59 -11.54 5.33 -15.46
C SER A 59 -11.29 6.26 -14.27
N GLN A 60 -11.13 7.56 -14.54
CA GLN A 60 -10.89 8.55 -13.48
C GLN A 60 -11.97 8.51 -12.39
N GLY A 61 -13.24 8.35 -12.78
CA GLY A 61 -14.34 8.23 -11.81
C GLY A 61 -14.31 6.94 -10.97
N ALA A 62 -13.63 5.88 -11.43
CA ALA A 62 -13.38 4.69 -10.62
C ALA A 62 -12.18 4.86 -9.70
N GLN A 63 -11.12 5.56 -10.14
CA GLN A 63 -9.96 5.93 -9.31
C GLN A 63 -10.35 6.85 -8.15
N GLU A 64 -11.37 7.68 -8.34
CA GLU A 64 -11.95 8.52 -7.30
C GLU A 64 -12.91 7.77 -6.35
N ASP A 65 -13.23 6.49 -6.63
CA ASP A 65 -14.11 5.69 -5.76
C ASP A 65 -13.35 5.17 -4.53
N GLU A 66 -13.86 5.51 -3.35
CA GLU A 66 -13.26 5.19 -2.05
C GLU A 66 -12.91 3.69 -1.87
N PRO A 67 -13.74 2.72 -2.31
CA PRO A 67 -13.38 1.30 -2.21
C PRO A 67 -12.16 0.92 -3.05
N LEU A 68 -11.96 1.54 -4.21
CA LEU A 68 -10.80 1.26 -5.06
C LEU A 68 -9.54 1.87 -4.46
N GLY A 69 -9.61 3.12 -3.99
CA GLY A 69 -8.51 3.75 -3.25
C GLY A 69 -8.11 2.93 -2.02
N ASN A 70 -9.10 2.46 -1.24
CA ASN A 70 -8.87 1.57 -0.11
C ASN A 70 -8.20 0.25 -0.51
N ALA A 71 -8.62 -0.37 -1.62
CA ALA A 71 -8.01 -1.62 -2.10
C ALA A 71 -6.54 -1.40 -2.52
N PHE A 72 -6.24 -0.27 -3.16
CA PHE A 72 -4.87 0.10 -3.52
C PHE A 72 -4.01 0.35 -2.27
N ASP A 73 -4.51 1.14 -1.32
CA ASP A 73 -3.84 1.38 -0.03
C ASP A 73 -3.53 0.07 0.70
N ILE A 74 -4.51 -0.83 0.82
CA ILE A 74 -4.33 -2.13 1.49
C ILE A 74 -3.25 -2.97 0.80
N THR A 75 -3.25 -2.99 -0.52
CA THR A 75 -2.24 -3.72 -1.31
C THR A 75 -0.86 -3.16 -1.04
N TRP A 76 -0.71 -1.84 -1.13
CA TRP A 76 0.56 -1.16 -0.93
C TRP A 76 1.08 -1.33 0.51
N LEU A 77 0.20 -1.14 1.50
CA LEU A 77 0.51 -1.31 2.92
C LEU A 77 0.96 -2.73 3.24
N THR A 78 0.35 -3.73 2.62
CA THR A 78 0.73 -5.13 2.81
C THR A 78 2.17 -5.37 2.35
N VAL A 79 2.52 -4.89 1.16
CA VAL A 79 3.87 -5.09 0.60
C VAL A 79 4.92 -4.37 1.45
N VAL A 80 4.70 -3.10 1.83
CA VAL A 80 5.68 -2.38 2.67
C VAL A 80 5.83 -3.02 4.06
N CYS A 81 4.74 -3.51 4.67
CA CYS A 81 4.82 -4.22 5.96
C CYS A 81 5.67 -5.50 5.86
N ILE A 82 5.58 -6.22 4.73
CA ILE A 82 6.46 -7.36 4.45
C ILE A 82 7.92 -6.88 4.41
N LYS A 83 8.22 -5.81 3.67
CA LYS A 83 9.58 -5.27 3.55
C LYS A 83 10.17 -4.81 4.88
N LEU A 84 9.39 -4.11 5.71
CA LEU A 84 9.84 -3.70 7.05
C LEU A 84 10.16 -4.92 7.93
N LYS A 85 9.36 -5.99 7.85
CA LYS A 85 9.66 -7.25 8.56
C LYS A 85 10.94 -7.90 8.06
N GLU A 86 11.17 -7.90 6.75
CA GLU A 86 12.40 -8.45 6.17
C GLU A 86 13.64 -7.70 6.67
N ILE A 87 13.60 -6.37 6.68
CA ILE A 87 14.70 -5.54 7.22
C ILE A 87 14.92 -5.81 8.71
N LYS A 88 13.85 -5.87 9.52
CA LYS A 88 13.95 -6.21 10.95
C LYS A 88 14.58 -7.58 11.20
N GLN A 89 14.45 -8.52 10.25
CA GLN A 89 15.08 -9.83 10.29
C GLN A 89 16.55 -9.81 9.80
N GLY A 90 17.11 -8.64 9.51
CA GLY A 90 18.47 -8.48 9.00
C GLY A 90 18.62 -8.81 7.51
N LYS A 91 17.52 -9.04 6.79
CA LYS A 91 17.59 -9.15 5.32
C LYS A 91 17.85 -7.76 4.77
N LYS A 92 18.89 -7.61 3.94
CA LYS A 92 19.15 -6.37 3.21
C LYS A 92 18.36 -6.40 1.92
N PRO A 93 17.24 -5.66 1.83
CA PRO A 93 16.44 -5.72 0.63
C PRO A 93 17.19 -4.95 -0.47
N THR A 94 17.38 -5.59 -1.62
CA THR A 94 18.04 -4.96 -2.77
C THR A 94 17.00 -4.35 -3.68
N VAL A 95 17.13 -3.06 -3.92
CA VAL A 95 16.36 -2.33 -4.93
C VAL A 95 16.77 -2.84 -6.31
N ARG A 96 15.81 -3.15 -7.19
CA ARG A 96 16.13 -3.51 -8.58
C ARG A 96 16.43 -2.23 -9.36
N ILE A 97 17.63 -1.69 -9.18
CA ILE A 97 18.08 -0.54 -9.97
C ILE A 97 18.22 -0.99 -11.43
N LYS A 98 17.35 -0.51 -12.33
CA LYS A 98 17.80 -0.16 -13.68
C LYS A 98 18.22 1.31 -13.61
N ALA A 99 19.52 1.53 -13.76
CA ALA A 99 20.08 2.84 -14.08
C ALA A 99 19.62 3.27 -15.48
#